data_AF-A0AAT9HDT2-F1
#
_entry.id   AF-A0AAT9HDT2-F1
#
_cell.length_a   1.000
_cell.length_b   1.000
_cell.length_c   1.000
_cell.angle_alpha   90.00
_cell.angle_beta   90.00
_cell.angle_gamma   90.00
#
_symmetry.space_group_name_H-M   'P 1'
#
loop_
_entity.id
_entity.type
_entity.pdbx_description
1 polymer ?
#
loop_
_entity_poly.entity_id
_entity_poly.type
_entity_poly.pdbx_seq_one_letter_code
_entity_poly.pdbx_strand_id
1 'polypeptide(L)'
;MRLCDWWQGPRLFILVDDYDMVGGGPMTQPFAPLLDHLALGHEVGLHLVVARSSAGAGRGLNEALLRRLQEVNTPGLLMSCPPSEGYLFGSVKGRELVPGRAVRIARRKTLQVQTGLVGDAL
;
A
#
# COMPACT_ATOMS: atom_id res chain seq x y z
N MET A 1 -9.14 17.90 -9.70
CA MET A 1 -8.23 18.17 -8.57
C MET A 1 -8.01 19.67 -8.52
N ARG A 2 -8.02 20.26 -7.33
CA ARG A 2 -7.71 21.70 -7.17
C ARG A 2 -6.21 21.93 -7.38
N LEU A 3 -5.84 23.13 -7.82
CA LEU A 3 -4.44 23.54 -7.90
C LEU A 3 -3.90 23.66 -6.47
N CYS A 4 -2.65 23.22 -6.28
CA CYS A 4 -1.95 23.29 -4.99
C CYS A 4 -1.06 24.54 -4.97
N ASP A 5 -1.67 25.72 -5.16
CA ASP A 5 -1.00 27.01 -5.33
C ASP A 5 -0.84 27.79 -4.01
N TRP A 6 -1.41 27.28 -2.91
CA TRP A 6 -1.33 27.88 -1.58
C TRP A 6 -0.05 27.52 -0.80
N TRP A 7 0.75 26.57 -1.28
CA TRP A 7 2.05 26.21 -0.72
C TRP A 7 3.10 26.03 -1.82
N GLN A 8 4.37 26.12 -1.44
CA GLN A 8 5.51 25.95 -2.34
C GLN A 8 6.48 24.92 -1.73
N GLY A 9 7.07 24.07 -2.56
CA GLY A 9 8.05 23.07 -2.13
C GLY A 9 8.00 21.77 -2.94
N PRO A 10 8.87 20.80 -2.62
CA PRO A 10 8.82 19.48 -3.23
C PRO A 10 7.64 18.67 -2.68
N ARG A 11 7.26 17.62 -3.42
CA ARG A 11 6.35 16.59 -2.92
C ARG A 11 7.12 15.60 -2.04
N LEU A 12 6.50 15.16 -0.96
CA LEU A 12 7.08 14.20 -0.03
C LEU A 12 6.64 12.78 -0.39
N PHE A 13 7.61 11.91 -0.65
CA PHE A 13 7.40 10.48 -0.83
C PHE A 13 7.97 9.73 0.37
N ILE A 14 7.10 9.01 1.09
CA ILE A 14 7.48 8.13 2.19
C ILE A 14 7.39 6.70 1.65
N LEU A 15 8.52 6.01 1.64
CA LEU A 15 8.61 4.61 1.25
C LEU A 15 8.80 3.78 2.50
N VAL A 16 7.90 2.82 2.71
CA VAL A 16 7.94 1.90 3.84
C VAL A 16 8.04 0.51 3.27
N ASP A 17 9.20 -0.12 3.49
CA ASP A 17 9.41 -1.52 3.16
C ASP A 17 9.31 -2.38 4.42
N ASP A 18 9.06 -3.68 4.24
CA ASP A 18 8.90 -4.65 5.33
C ASP A 18 7.99 -4.14 6.47
N TYR A 19 6.84 -3.58 6.10
CA TYR A 19 5.95 -2.93 7.05
C TYR A 19 5.52 -3.85 8.20
N ASP A 20 5.46 -5.16 8.02
CA ASP A 20 5.16 -6.12 9.09
C ASP A 20 6.22 -6.18 10.20
N MET A 21 7.46 -5.73 9.95
CA MET A 21 8.49 -5.57 10.99
C MET A 21 8.30 -4.29 11.83
N VAL A 22 7.53 -3.33 11.31
CA VAL A 22 7.31 -2.00 11.92
C VAL A 22 5.92 -1.91 12.54
N GLY A 23 4.91 -2.41 11.83
CA GLY A 23 3.52 -2.53 12.20
C GLY A 23 3.25 -3.92 12.76
N GLY A 24 3.42 -4.08 14.07
CA GLY A 24 3.27 -5.39 14.72
C GLY A 24 2.59 -5.38 16.08
N GLY A 25 2.33 -4.20 16.66
CA GLY A 25 1.85 -4.10 18.04
C GLY A 25 0.75 -3.06 18.25
N PRO A 26 -0.23 -3.32 19.13
CA PRO A 26 -1.21 -2.31 19.58
C PRO A 26 -0.56 -1.07 20.21
N MET A 27 0.65 -1.21 20.75
CA MET A 27 1.40 -0.15 21.43
C MET A 27 2.33 0.66 20.49
N THR A 28 2.53 0.23 19.24
CA THR A 28 3.47 0.88 18.32
C THR A 28 2.79 1.14 16.98
N GLN A 29 2.27 2.36 16.82
CA GLN A 29 1.65 2.86 15.58
C GLN A 29 2.42 4.09 15.07
N PRO A 30 3.63 3.90 14.51
CA PRO A 30 4.51 5.02 14.16
C PRO A 30 3.90 5.97 13.12
N PHE A 31 2.99 5.47 12.29
CA PHE A 31 2.30 6.24 11.26
C PHE A 31 0.97 6.85 11.71
N ALA A 32 0.57 6.69 12.98
CA ALA A 32 -0.66 7.27 13.52
C ALA A 32 -0.80 8.79 13.23
N PRO A 33 0.26 9.61 13.37
CA PRO A 33 0.16 11.04 13.06
C PRO A 33 -0.11 11.36 11.58
N LEU A 34 0.12 10.42 10.66
CA LEU A 34 -0.08 10.64 9.22
C LEU A 34 -1.49 10.29 8.76
N LEU A 35 -2.27 9.51 9.52
CA LEU A 35 -3.53 8.90 9.07
C LEU A 35 -4.58 9.93 8.61
N ASP A 36 -4.67 11.05 9.32
CA ASP A 36 -5.62 12.11 9.02
C ASP A 36 -5.23 12.89 7.75
N HIS A 37 -3.94 12.92 7.41
CA HIS A 37 -3.42 13.61 6.24
C HIS A 37 -3.53 12.78 4.96
N LEU A 38 -3.69 11.45 5.04
CA LEU A 38 -3.73 10.56 3.87
C LEU A 38 -4.88 10.91 2.90
N ALA A 39 -6.02 11.36 3.41
CA ALA A 39 -7.16 11.78 2.58
C ALA A 39 -6.86 13.06 1.77
N LEU A 40 -6.00 13.93 2.29
CA LEU A 40 -5.58 15.19 1.66
C LEU A 40 -4.25 15.06 0.94
N GLY A 41 -3.69 13.85 0.78
CA GLY A 41 -2.32 13.63 0.31
C GLY A 41 -1.98 14.35 -1.00
N HIS A 42 -2.94 14.44 -1.93
CA HIS A 42 -2.74 15.22 -3.15
C HIS A 42 -2.58 16.73 -2.89
N GLU A 43 -3.43 17.30 -2.02
CA GLU A 43 -3.48 18.73 -1.76
C GLU A 43 -2.26 19.22 -0.99
N VAL A 44 -1.72 18.38 -0.09
CA VAL A 44 -0.53 18.69 0.72
C VAL A 44 0.78 18.14 0.12
N GLY A 45 0.72 17.46 -1.03
CA GLY A 45 1.90 16.87 -1.69
C GLY A 45 2.50 15.66 -0.97
N LEU A 46 1.72 14.93 -0.17
CA LEU A 46 2.11 13.72 0.55
C LEU A 46 1.78 12.46 -0.26
N HIS A 47 2.78 11.61 -0.45
CA HIS A 47 2.68 10.29 -1.06
C HIS A 47 3.26 9.23 -0.13
N LEU A 48 2.51 8.16 0.12
CA LEU A 48 2.93 7.03 0.94
C LEU A 48 2.86 5.75 0.12
N VAL A 49 3.96 5.00 0.08
CA VAL A 49 4.05 3.69 -0.55
C VAL A 49 4.48 2.69 0.51
N VAL A 50 3.70 1.63 0.67
CA VAL A 50 3.92 0.62 1.71
C VAL A 50 4.02 -0.75 1.06
N ALA A 51 5.12 -1.45 1.34
CA ALA A 51 5.30 -2.87 1.05
C ALA A 51 5.26 -3.66 2.36
N ARG A 52 4.64 -4.85 2.29
CA ARG A 52 4.43 -5.74 3.43
C ARG A 52 4.54 -7.17 2.96
N SER A 53 5.06 -8.05 3.82
CA SER A 53 5.02 -9.49 3.60
C SER A 53 3.59 -10.01 3.45
N SER A 54 3.44 -11.04 2.60
CA SER A 54 2.18 -11.79 2.48
C SER A 54 1.88 -12.63 3.73
N ALA A 55 2.85 -12.84 4.61
CA ALA A 55 2.67 -13.62 5.83
C ALA A 55 1.70 -12.91 6.78
N GLY A 56 0.60 -13.59 7.13
CA GLY A 56 -0.45 -13.03 7.98
C GLY A 56 -1.15 -11.82 7.37
N ALA A 57 -1.14 -11.68 6.04
CA ALA A 57 -1.79 -10.58 5.33
C ALA A 57 -3.28 -10.47 5.67
N GLY A 58 -3.98 -11.59 5.87
CA GLY A 58 -5.40 -11.57 6.25
C GLY A 58 -5.67 -10.81 7.56
N ARG A 59 -4.74 -10.88 8.53
CA ARG A 59 -4.81 -10.08 9.77
C ARG A 59 -4.22 -8.70 9.59
N GLY A 60 -3.08 -8.61 8.90
CA GLY A 60 -2.32 -7.39 8.70
C GLY A 60 -3.09 -6.27 8.02
N LEU A 61 -3.97 -6.59 7.08
CA LEU A 61 -4.78 -5.57 6.39
C LEU A 61 -5.75 -4.82 7.32
N ASN A 62 -6.01 -5.34 8.53
CA ASN A 62 -6.82 -4.64 9.54
C ASN A 62 -6.01 -3.64 10.38
N GLU A 63 -4.69 -3.58 10.22
CA GLU A 63 -3.86 -2.59 10.88
C GLU A 63 -4.23 -1.16 10.46
N ALA A 64 -4.12 -0.20 11.37
CA ALA A 64 -4.67 1.15 11.21
C ALA A 64 -4.21 1.84 9.92
N LEU A 65 -2.92 1.71 9.58
CA LEU A 65 -2.36 2.31 8.37
C LEU A 65 -2.95 1.71 7.10
N LEU A 66 -2.93 0.38 6.98
CA LEU A 66 -3.41 -0.31 5.77
C LEU A 66 -4.92 -0.16 5.61
N ARG A 67 -5.66 -0.22 6.71
CA ARG A 67 -7.10 0.07 6.72
C ARG A 67 -7.38 1.48 6.23
N ARG A 68 -6.64 2.48 6.72
CA ARG A 68 -6.80 3.87 6.29
C ARG A 68 -6.47 4.06 4.80
N LEU A 69 -5.42 3.40 4.30
CA LEU A 69 -5.06 3.41 2.88
C LEU A 69 -6.19 2.81 2.01
N GLN A 70 -6.85 1.75 2.47
CA GLN A 70 -8.03 1.20 1.78
C GLN A 70 -9.22 2.16 1.80
N GLU A 71 -9.52 2.80 2.93
CA GLU A 71 -10.62 3.77 3.06
C GLU A 71 -10.48 4.94 2.08
N VAL A 72 -9.26 5.46 1.88
CA VAL A 72 -8.99 6.53 0.90
C VAL A 72 -8.85 6.04 -0.54
N ASN A 73 -9.21 4.77 -0.81
CA ASN A 73 -9.17 4.12 -2.14
C ASN A 73 -7.77 4.08 -2.78
N THR A 74 -6.73 3.90 -1.97
CA THR A 74 -5.36 3.74 -2.47
C THR A 74 -5.26 2.50 -3.37
N PRO A 75 -4.65 2.60 -4.57
CA PRO A 75 -4.39 1.43 -5.39
C PRO A 75 -3.45 0.44 -4.68
N GLY A 76 -3.76 -0.85 -4.76
CA GLY A 76 -2.94 -1.93 -4.21
C GLY A 76 -2.35 -2.84 -5.29
N LEU A 77 -1.25 -3.49 -4.96
CA LEU A 77 -0.69 -4.60 -5.73
C LEU A 77 -0.70 -5.84 -4.85
N LEU A 78 -1.42 -6.87 -5.26
CA LEU A 78 -1.32 -8.19 -4.65
C LEU A 78 -0.36 -9.06 -5.47
N MET A 79 0.85 -9.26 -4.94
CA MET A 79 1.87 -10.14 -5.53
C MET A 79 1.58 -11.62 -5.17
N SER A 80 2.60 -12.49 -5.28
CA SER A 80 2.47 -13.87 -4.84
C SER A 80 2.05 -13.93 -3.37
N CYS A 81 0.96 -14.63 -3.09
CA CYS A 81 0.43 -14.78 -1.75
C CYS A 81 -0.25 -16.14 -1.63
N PRO A 82 0.04 -16.94 -0.58
CA PRO A 82 -0.60 -18.23 -0.38
C PRO A 82 -2.13 -18.13 -0.35
N PRO A 83 -2.88 -19.01 -1.06
CA PRO A 83 -4.34 -19.01 -1.01
C PRO A 83 -4.94 -19.19 0.40
N SER A 84 -4.15 -19.69 1.36
CA SER A 84 -4.51 -19.84 2.77
C SER A 84 -4.70 -18.51 3.52
N GLU A 85 -4.14 -17.41 3.03
CA GLU A 85 -4.37 -16.06 3.58
C GLU A 85 -5.80 -15.54 3.28
N GLY A 86 -6.53 -16.23 2.39
CA GLY A 86 -7.91 -15.94 2.08
C GLY A 86 -8.09 -14.73 1.14
N TYR A 87 -9.14 -13.96 1.40
CA TYR A 87 -9.48 -12.75 0.65
C TYR A 87 -8.81 -11.54 1.29
N LEU A 88 -8.07 -10.77 0.48
CA LEU A 88 -7.24 -9.67 0.98
C LEU A 88 -7.83 -8.32 0.60
N PHE A 89 -8.18 -8.14 -0.67
CA PHE A 89 -8.75 -6.89 -1.17
C PHE A 89 -10.14 -7.14 -1.74
N GLY A 90 -11.17 -6.98 -0.91
CA GLY A 90 -12.55 -7.28 -1.28
C GLY A 90 -12.70 -8.74 -1.73
N SER A 91 -12.99 -8.95 -3.02
CA SER A 91 -13.17 -10.29 -3.61
C SER A 91 -11.88 -10.91 -4.17
N VAL A 92 -10.72 -10.28 -4.00
CA VAL A 92 -9.44 -10.82 -4.53
C VAL A 92 -8.80 -11.78 -3.53
N LYS A 93 -8.73 -13.05 -3.93
CA LYS A 93 -8.07 -14.13 -3.18
C LYS A 93 -6.57 -14.21 -3.49
N GLY A 94 -5.77 -14.54 -2.49
CA GLY A 94 -4.36 -14.89 -2.66
C GLY A 94 -4.16 -16.03 -3.66
N ARG A 95 -3.09 -15.93 -4.45
CA ARG A 95 -2.62 -16.96 -5.38
C ARG A 95 -1.10 -16.90 -5.51
N GLU A 96 -0.50 -18.06 -5.73
CA GLU A 96 0.92 -18.14 -6.05
C GLU A 96 1.17 -17.56 -7.45
N LEU A 97 2.17 -16.70 -7.54
CA LEU A 97 2.56 -16.00 -8.76
C LEU A 97 4.08 -16.05 -8.92
N VAL A 98 4.55 -16.02 -10.16
CA VAL A 98 5.98 -15.85 -10.46
C VAL A 98 6.48 -14.48 -9.97
N PRO A 99 7.78 -14.33 -9.66
CA PRO A 99 8.34 -13.05 -9.23
C PRO A 99 7.99 -11.88 -10.16
N GLY A 100 7.65 -10.74 -9.56
CA GLY A 100 7.21 -9.52 -10.26
C GLY A 100 5.78 -9.57 -10.83
N ARG A 101 5.09 -10.71 -10.81
CA ARG A 101 3.69 -10.79 -11.25
C ARG A 101 2.75 -10.40 -10.12
N ALA A 102 1.78 -9.54 -10.42
CA ALA A 102 0.83 -9.02 -9.44
C ALA A 102 -0.57 -8.83 -10.01
N VAL A 103 -1.57 -8.77 -9.12
CA VAL A 103 -2.90 -8.24 -9.41
C VAL A 103 -2.95 -6.80 -8.94
N ARG A 104 -3.04 -5.86 -9.87
CA ARG A 104 -3.29 -4.45 -9.56
C ARG A 104 -4.76 -4.26 -9.26
N ILE A 105 -5.05 -3.79 -8.05
CA ILE A 105 -6.37 -3.51 -7.54
C ILE A 105 -6.51 -2.00 -7.43
N ALA A 106 -7.42 -1.43 -8.20
CA ALA A 106 -7.73 -0.01 -8.16
C ALA A 106 -9.23 0.19 -8.32
N ARG A 107 -9.75 1.31 -7.83
CA ARG A 107 -11.19 1.65 -7.81
C ARG A 107 -11.94 1.35 -9.11
N ARG A 108 -11.32 1.56 -10.28
CA ARG A 108 -11.97 1.40 -11.59
C ARG A 108 -11.73 0.04 -12.26
N LYS A 109 -10.57 -0.58 -12.04
CA LYS A 109 -10.18 -1.77 -12.79
C LYS A 109 -9.18 -2.60 -12.00
N THR A 110 -9.49 -3.88 -11.90
CA THR A 110 -8.56 -4.91 -11.44
C THR A 110 -7.94 -5.59 -12.65
N LEU A 111 -6.62 -5.67 -12.71
CA LEU A 111 -5.90 -6.31 -13.82
C LEU A 111 -4.61 -6.97 -13.35
N GLN A 112 -4.21 -8.03 -14.03
CA GLN A 112 -2.90 -8.61 -13.84
C GLN A 112 -1.83 -7.76 -14.51
N VAL A 113 -0.71 -7.57 -13.82
CA VAL A 113 0.44 -6.80 -14.27
C VAL A 113 1.73 -7.58 -14.01
N GLN A 114 2.78 -7.22 -14.73
CA GLN A 114 4.15 -7.64 -14.48
C GLN A 114 4.96 -6.38 -14.16
N THR A 115 5.62 -6.34 -13.01
CA THR A 115 6.50 -5.24 -12.65
C THR A 115 7.77 -5.27 -13.50
N GLY A 116 8.30 -4.10 -13.82
CA GLY A 116 9.64 -4.01 -14.39
C GLY A 116 10.68 -4.48 -13.36
N LEU A 117 11.70 -5.19 -13.82
CA LEU A 117 12.87 -5.46 -13.01
C LEU A 117 13.84 -4.30 -13.21
N VAL A 118 14.08 -3.53 -12.16
CA VAL A 118 15.17 -2.56 -12.15
C VAL A 118 16.43 -3.39 -11.89
N GLY A 119 17.36 -3.43 -12.86
CA GLY A 119 18.65 -4.07 -12.64
C GLY A 119 19.39 -3.41 -11.48
N ASP A 120 20.42 -4.07 -10.96
CA ASP A 120 21.23 -3.49 -9.89
C ASP A 120 21.68 -2.08 -10.31
N ALA A 121 21.31 -1.09 -9.50
CA ALA A 121 21.85 0.25 -9.65
C ALA A 121 23.37 0.13 -9.45
N LEU A 122 24.13 0.44 -10.51
CA LEU A 122 25.59 0.57 -10.44
C LEU A 122 26.00 1.51 -9.29
#